data_AF-A0A2J6Q0T2-F1
#
_entry.id   AF-A0A2J6Q0T2-F1
#
_cell.length_a   1.000
_cell.length_b   1.000
_cell.length_c   1.000
_cell.angle_alpha   90.00
_cell.angle_beta   90.00
_cell.angle_gamma   90.00
#
_symmetry.space_group_name_H-M   'P 1'
#
loop_
_entity.id
_entity.type
_entity.pdbx_description
1 polymer ?
#
loop_
_entity_poly.entity_id
_entity_poly.type
_entity_poly.pdbx_seq_one_letter_code
_entity_poly.pdbx_strand_id
1 'polypeptide(L)'
;MAVKPPKRRSERLSRRKSTLINKAHELAEFCDVNVALIIRNRQTGRYFTYNSVDLESWPPSKEQIQLLYPVPVNLLPHDMEASRGNLKYCSRSELVEQKVRAEEGLVDRD
;
A
#
# COMPACT_ATOMS: atom_id res chain seq x y z
N MET A 1 37.91 12.13 -6.72
CA MET A 1 36.71 12.47 -7.51
C MET A 1 35.53 11.64 -7.00
N ALA A 2 34.47 12.26 -6.50
CA ALA A 2 33.30 11.53 -6.01
C ALA A 2 32.46 11.03 -7.20
N VAL A 3 32.40 9.72 -7.40
CA VAL A 3 31.55 9.09 -8.42
C VAL A 3 30.09 9.35 -8.05
N LYS A 4 29.45 10.28 -8.75
CA LYS A 4 28.01 10.53 -8.61
C LYS A 4 27.28 9.23 -8.99
N PRO A 5 26.39 8.70 -8.14
CA PRO A 5 25.68 7.47 -8.46
C PRO A 5 24.86 7.65 -9.75
N PRO A 6 24.70 6.59 -10.57
CA PRO A 6 24.05 6.70 -11.87
C PRO A 6 22.59 7.15 -11.73
N LYS A 7 22.30 8.39 -12.17
CA LYS A 7 21.00 9.09 -12.08
C LYS A 7 19.78 8.22 -12.43
N ARG A 8 19.92 7.31 -13.40
CA ARG A 8 18.82 6.46 -13.90
C ARG A 8 18.26 5.47 -12.86
N ARG A 9 19.07 4.97 -11.91
CA ARG A 9 18.60 3.98 -10.93
C ARG A 9 17.82 4.62 -9.78
N SER A 10 18.26 5.79 -9.32
CA SER A 10 17.57 6.56 -8.27
C SER A 10 16.21 7.07 -8.75
N GLU A 11 16.13 7.51 -10.01
CA GLU A 11 14.86 7.93 -10.64
C GLU A 11 13.84 6.80 -10.72
N ARG A 12 14.26 5.60 -11.12
CA ARG A 12 13.37 4.41 -11.16
C ARG A 12 12.82 4.05 -9.78
N LEU A 13 13.67 4.05 -8.75
CA LEU A 13 13.24 3.77 -7.38
C LEU A 13 12.26 4.84 -6.89
N SER A 14 12.57 6.11 -7.12
CA SER A 14 11.72 7.23 -6.73
C SER A 14 10.32 7.13 -7.36
N ARG A 15 10.26 6.86 -8.68
CA ARG A 15 9.01 6.68 -9.42
C ARG A 15 8.19 5.50 -8.89
N ARG A 16 8.80 4.32 -8.77
CA ARG A 16 8.09 3.11 -8.26
C ARG A 16 7.62 3.29 -6.83
N LYS A 17 8.42 3.93 -5.98
CA LYS A 17 8.06 4.26 -4.60
C LYS A 17 6.83 5.17 -4.56
N SER A 18 6.84 6.25 -5.36
CA SER A 18 5.70 7.16 -5.46
C SER A 18 4.45 6.45 -5.94
N THR A 19 4.54 5.61 -6.98
CA THR A 19 3.40 4.80 -7.44
C THR A 19 2.89 3.84 -6.36
N LEU A 20 3.78 3.16 -5.62
CA LEU A 20 3.37 2.23 -4.58
C LEU A 20 2.66 2.94 -3.42
N ILE A 21 3.16 4.10 -3.00
CA ILE A 21 2.50 4.92 -1.96
C ILE A 21 1.12 5.37 -2.44
N ASN A 22 1.00 5.84 -3.68
CA ASN A 22 -0.30 6.23 -4.23
C ASN A 22 -1.28 5.05 -4.26
N LYS A 23 -0.81 3.84 -4.61
CA LYS A 23 -1.66 2.63 -4.58
C LYS A 23 -2.06 2.20 -3.17
N ALA A 24 -1.16 2.35 -2.19
CA ALA A 24 -1.49 2.13 -0.79
C ALA A 24 -2.54 3.14 -0.28
N HIS A 25 -2.46 4.39 -0.75
CA HIS A 25 -3.46 5.42 -0.44
C HIS A 25 -4.81 5.14 -1.09
N GLU A 26 -4.83 4.80 -2.38
CA GLU A 26 -6.06 4.38 -3.09
C GLU A 26 -6.74 3.20 -2.36
N LEU A 27 -5.97 2.19 -1.92
CA LEU A 27 -6.52 1.07 -1.18
C LEU A 27 -7.19 1.51 0.12
N ALA A 28 -6.56 2.40 0.88
CA ALA A 28 -7.15 2.92 2.11
C ALA A 28 -8.41 3.76 1.84
N GLU A 29 -8.40 4.60 0.81
CA GLU A 29 -9.49 5.51 0.46
C GLU A 29 -10.73 4.80 -0.12
N PHE A 30 -10.52 3.78 -0.95
CA PHE A 30 -11.60 3.12 -1.69
C PHE A 30 -12.10 1.83 -1.04
N CYS A 31 -11.29 1.17 -0.22
CA CYS A 31 -11.66 -0.12 0.38
C CYS A 31 -11.89 -0.05 1.90
N ASP A 32 -11.85 1.15 2.50
CA ASP A 32 -12.04 1.38 3.94
C ASP A 32 -11.15 0.48 4.81
N VAL A 33 -9.85 0.45 4.47
CA VAL A 33 -8.84 -0.34 5.19
C VAL A 33 -7.72 0.56 5.68
N ASN A 34 -7.19 0.23 6.86
CA ASN A 34 -6.00 0.89 7.39
C ASN A 34 -4.74 0.27 6.80
N VAL A 35 -3.90 1.09 6.18
CA VAL A 35 -2.68 0.66 5.50
C VAL A 35 -1.46 1.32 6.13
N ALA A 36 -0.46 0.50 6.46
CA ALA A 36 0.88 0.97 6.82
C ALA A 36 1.90 0.31 5.90
N LEU A 37 2.81 1.11 5.34
CA LEU A 37 3.82 0.66 4.40
C LEU A 37 5.20 1.11 4.86
N ILE A 38 6.12 0.15 4.98
CA ILE A 38 7.52 0.40 5.36
C ILE A 38 8.43 -0.04 4.20
N ILE A 39 9.24 0.89 3.70
CA ILE A 39 10.19 0.64 2.61
C ILE A 39 11.60 0.92 3.11
N ARG A 40 12.44 -0.10 3.15
CA ARG A 40 13.86 0.03 3.46
C ARG A 40 14.71 0.05 2.19
N ASN A 41 15.42 1.14 1.94
CA ASN A 41 16.43 1.17 0.90
C ASN A 41 17.69 0.43 1.39
N ARG A 42 17.93 -0.78 0.88
CA ARG A 42 19.08 -1.61 1.28
C ARG A 42 20.45 -0.98 0.96
N GLN A 43 20.54 -0.08 -0.01
CA GLN A 43 21.81 0.56 -0.39
C GLN A 43 22.16 1.71 0.54
N THR A 44 21.17 2.51 0.93
CA THR A 44 21.39 3.70 1.76
C THR A 44 21.03 3.48 3.24
N GLY A 45 20.40 2.35 3.57
CA GLY A 45 19.87 2.05 4.89
C GLY A 45 18.60 2.84 5.27
N ARG A 46 18.19 3.82 4.46
CA ARG A 46 17.08 4.73 4.78
C ARG A 46 15.73 4.03 4.73
N TYR A 47 14.89 4.34 5.71
CA TYR A 47 13.49 3.94 5.76
C TYR A 47 12.59 5.04 5.19
N PHE A 48 11.52 4.63 4.54
CA PHE A 48 10.38 5.46 4.19
C PHE A 48 9.13 4.78 4.73
N THR A 49 8.29 5.54 5.41
CA THR A 49 7.05 5.05 5.98
C THR A 49 5.87 5.82 5.38
N TYR A 50 4.75 5.14 5.24
CA TYR A 50 3.46 5.72 4.91
C TYR A 50 2.42 5.08 5.82
N ASN A 51 1.59 5.90 6.44
CA ASN A 51 0.47 5.47 7.27
C ASN A 51 -0.79 6.14 6.71
N SER A 52 -1.87 5.39 6.53
CA SER A 52 -3.16 5.96 6.13
C SER A 52 -3.87 6.66 7.28
N VAL A 53 -3.47 6.37 8.52
CA VAL A 53 -4.05 6.90 9.75
C VAL A 53 -2.98 7.59 10.56
N ASP A 54 -3.27 8.81 11.03
CA ASP A 54 -2.41 9.61 11.90
C ASP A 54 -2.73 9.32 13.37
N LEU A 55 -2.44 8.10 13.81
CA LEU A 55 -2.55 7.67 15.21
C LEU A 55 -1.20 7.18 15.68
N GLU A 56 -0.79 7.61 16.88
CA GLU A 56 0.50 7.23 17.48
C GLU A 56 0.62 5.71 17.72
N SER A 57 -0.51 5.05 18.00
CA SER A 57 -0.59 3.60 18.17
C SER A 57 -0.60 2.80 16.87
N TRP A 58 -0.59 3.47 15.71
CA TRP A 58 -0.67 2.85 14.39
C TRP A 58 0.66 3.01 13.61
N PRO A 59 1.18 1.94 12.98
CA PRO A 59 0.71 0.56 13.00
C PRO A 59 1.06 -0.18 14.31
N PRO A 60 0.33 -1.26 14.65
CA PRO A 60 0.72 -2.12 15.74
C PRO A 60 2.05 -2.83 15.45
N SER A 61 2.76 -3.24 16.49
CA SER A 61 3.97 -4.04 16.37
C SER A 61 3.67 -5.40 15.74
N LYS A 62 4.69 -6.05 15.17
CA LYS A 62 4.54 -7.37 14.57
C LYS A 62 4.05 -8.40 15.60
N GLU A 63 4.56 -8.31 16.82
CA GLU A 63 4.19 -9.17 17.95
C GLU A 63 2.73 -8.92 18.35
N GLN A 64 2.29 -7.66 18.38
CA GLN A 64 0.90 -7.31 18.64
C GLN A 64 -0.04 -7.88 17.56
N ILE A 65 0.34 -7.78 16.28
CA ILE A 65 -0.45 -8.30 15.16
C ILE A 65 -0.65 -9.82 15.28
N GLN A 66 0.39 -10.56 15.67
CA GLN A 66 0.33 -12.02 15.81
C GLN A 66 -0.64 -12.52 16.89
N LEU A 67 -1.02 -11.66 17.84
CA LEU A 67 -1.94 -11.98 18.92
C LEU A 67 -3.41 -11.67 18.58
N LEU A 68 -3.67 -11.05 17.42
CA LEU A 68 -5.03 -10.65 17.03
C LEU A 68 -5.83 -11.83 16.48
N TYR A 69 -7.16 -11.73 16.65
CA TYR A 69 -8.14 -12.58 15.99
C TYR A 69 -8.96 -11.74 15.00
N PRO A 70 -9.20 -12.21 13.76
CA PRO A 70 -8.78 -13.49 13.19
C PRO A 70 -7.26 -13.61 12.98
N VAL A 71 -6.76 -14.84 12.89
CA VAL A 71 -5.31 -15.12 12.74
C VAL A 71 -4.77 -14.38 11.51
N PRO A 72 -3.72 -13.56 11.66
CA PRO A 72 -3.20 -12.76 10.56
C PRO A 72 -2.54 -13.64 9.47
N VAL A 73 -2.76 -13.26 8.21
CA VAL A 73 -2.11 -13.89 7.05
C VAL A 73 -0.80 -13.17 6.74
N ASN A 74 0.32 -13.90 6.75
CA ASN A 74 1.64 -13.37 6.45
C ASN A 74 2.06 -13.78 5.04
N LEU A 75 2.09 -12.82 4.10
CA LEU A 75 2.51 -13.07 2.73
C LEU A 75 4.01 -12.78 2.54
N LEU A 76 4.70 -13.71 1.90
CA LEU A 76 6.11 -13.62 1.53
C LEU A 76 6.27 -13.49 0.00
N PRO A 77 7.46 -13.11 -0.49
CA PRO A 77 7.67 -12.93 -1.92
C PRO A 77 7.28 -14.14 -2.79
N HIS A 78 7.48 -15.36 -2.30
CA HIS A 78 7.12 -16.58 -3.03
C HIS A 78 5.60 -16.78 -3.18
N ASP A 79 4.81 -16.34 -2.21
CA ASP A 79 3.33 -16.40 -2.29
C ASP A 79 2.80 -15.49 -3.41
N MET A 80 3.50 -14.37 -3.64
CA MET A 80 3.18 -13.41 -4.70
C MET A 80 3.57 -13.93 -6.08
N GLU A 81 4.67 -14.68 -6.18
CA GLU A 81 5.16 -15.26 -7.43
C GLU A 81 4.19 -16.32 -7.99
N ALA A 82 3.58 -17.12 -7.11
CA ALA A 82 2.57 -18.12 -7.47
C ALA A 82 1.26 -17.51 -8.05
N SER A 83 0.93 -16.27 -7.68
CA SER A 83 -0.35 -15.64 -7.99
C SER A 83 -0.36 -14.81 -9.28
N ARG A 84 0.79 -14.64 -9.96
CA ARG A 84 0.95 -13.72 -11.11
C ARG A 84 0.14 -14.09 -12.35
N GLY A 85 -0.44 -15.29 -12.39
CA GLY A 85 -1.26 -15.76 -13.51
C GLY A 85 -2.71 -15.23 -13.52
N ASN A 86 -3.24 -14.74 -12.39
CA ASN A 86 -4.69 -14.52 -12.22
C ASN A 86 -5.12 -13.09 -11.83
N LEU A 87 -4.19 -12.14 -11.69
CA LEU A 87 -4.53 -10.79 -11.25
C LEU A 87 -5.19 -9.98 -12.38
N LYS A 88 -6.50 -9.72 -12.28
CA LYS A 88 -7.16 -8.67 -13.07
C LYS A 88 -6.81 -7.31 -12.46
N TYR A 89 -6.25 -6.42 -13.28
CA TYR A 89 -5.95 -5.05 -12.86
C TYR A 89 -7.23 -4.23 -12.82
N CYS A 90 -7.60 -3.71 -11.65
CA CYS A 90 -8.66 -2.71 -11.52
C CYS A 90 -8.04 -1.31 -11.60
N SER A 91 -8.51 -0.52 -12.55
CA SER A 91 -8.08 0.85 -12.80
C SER A 91 -8.62 1.82 -11.76
N ARG A 92 -7.96 2.97 -11.61
CA ARG A 92 -8.39 4.01 -10.68
C ARG A 92 -9.78 4.57 -11.04
N SER A 93 -10.10 4.71 -12.33
CA SER A 93 -11.41 5.13 -12.78
C SER A 93 -12.52 4.17 -12.33
N GLU A 94 -12.26 2.86 -12.41
CA GLU A 94 -13.21 1.84 -11.94
C GLU A 94 -13.44 1.93 -10.42
N LEU A 95 -12.41 2.23 -9.62
CA LEU A 95 -12.56 2.44 -8.17
C LEU A 95 -13.37 3.69 -7.83
N VAL A 96 -13.15 4.79 -8.56
CA VAL A 96 -13.92 6.03 -8.38
C VAL A 96 -15.39 5.81 -8.71
N GLU A 97 -15.70 5.14 -9.82
CA GLU A 97 -17.09 4.81 -10.18
C GLU A 97 -17.78 3.94 -9.13
N GLN A 98 -17.08 2.93 -8.59
CA GLN A 98 -17.63 2.09 -7.52
C GLN A 98 -17.96 2.90 -6.27
N LYS A 99 -17.12 3.88 -5.91
CA LYS A 99 -17.37 4.74 -4.74
C LYS A 99 -18.54 5.69 -4.95
N VAL A 100 -18.63 6.35 -6.11
CA VAL A 100 -19.77 7.23 -6.45
C VAL A 100 -21.08 6.47 -6.35
N ARG A 101 -21.16 5.25 -6.91
CA ARG A 101 -22.36 4.41 -6.81
C ARG A 101 -22.72 4.01 -5.38
N ALA A 102 -21.72 3.76 -4.53
CA ALA A 102 -21.95 3.39 -3.13
C ALA A 102 -22.48 4.58 -2.30
N GLU A 103 -22.05 5.80 -2.60
CA GLU A 103 -22.49 7.02 -1.91
C GLU A 103 -23.87 7.50 -2.39
N GLU A 104 -24.19 7.36 -3.70
CA GLU A 104 -25.51 7.69 -4.26
C GLU A 104 -26.63 6.75 -3.77
N GLY A 105 -26.32 5.49 -3.46
CA GLY A 105 -27.30 4.51 -2.96
C GLY A 105 -27.73 4.67 -1.50
N LEU A 106 -27.15 5.61 -0.74
CA LEU A 106 -27.44 5.81 0.67
C LEU A 106 -28.56 6.85 0.94
N VAL A 107 -29.09 7.51 -0.10
CA VAL A 107 -29.99 8.68 0.02
C VAL A 107 -31.49 8.33 -0.07
N ASP A 108 -31.87 7.07 -0.31
CA ASP A 108 -33.29 6.67 -0.55
C ASP A 108 -33.85 5.70 0.52
N ARG A 109 -33.82 6.09 1.80
CA ARG A 109 -34.67 5.49 2.84
C ARG A 109 -35.12 6.54 3.86
N ASP A 110 -36.16 7.28 3.49
CA ASP A 110 -37.10 7.97 4.39
C ASP A 110 -38.54 7.58 4.00
#